data_AF-A0A376VYP0-F1
#
_entry.id   AF-A0A376VYP0-F1
#
_cell.length_a   1.000
_cell.length_b   1.000
_cell.length_c   1.000
_cell.angle_alpha   90.00
_cell.angle_beta   90.00
_cell.angle_gamma   90.00
#
_symmetry.space_group_name_H-M   'P 1'
#
loop_
_entity.id
_entity.type
_entity.pdbx_description
1 polymer ?
#
loop_
_entity_poly.entity_id
_entity_poly.type
_entity_poly.pdbx_seq_one_letter_code
_entity_poly.pdbx_strand_id
1 'polypeptide(L)'
;MTVAGLQVPGPLMGGPARMMSPNADWAPVLPIRQNAATLWYHANTPNRTAQQVYNGLAGMWLVEDEVSKSLPIPNHYGVDDFPVIIQDKRLDNFGTPEYNEPGKRRLCWRYATG
;
A
#
# COMPACT_ATOMS: atom_id res chain seq x y z
N MET A 1 4.16 -8.88 1.44
CA MET A 1 4.03 -7.60 0.73
C MET A 1 4.04 -7.88 -0.76
N THR A 2 3.34 -7.10 -1.54
CA THR A 2 3.36 -7.12 -3.02
C THR A 2 3.37 -5.70 -3.56
N VAL A 3 3.61 -5.56 -4.86
CA VAL A 3 3.58 -4.30 -5.60
C VAL A 3 2.48 -4.38 -6.63
N ALA A 4 1.40 -3.63 -6.42
CA ALA A 4 0.30 -3.56 -7.36
C ALA A 4 0.71 -2.79 -8.62
N GLY A 5 0.43 -3.37 -9.78
CA GLY A 5 0.78 -2.83 -11.10
C GLY A 5 2.20 -3.15 -11.59
N LEU A 6 3.01 -3.83 -10.77
CA LEU A 6 4.34 -4.30 -11.17
C LEU A 6 4.25 -5.54 -12.07
N GLN A 7 4.94 -5.50 -13.21
CA GLN A 7 5.01 -6.59 -14.18
C GLN A 7 6.28 -7.42 -13.95
N VAL A 8 6.18 -8.46 -13.13
CA VAL A 8 7.29 -9.38 -12.81
C VAL A 8 6.82 -10.84 -12.79
N PRO A 9 7.74 -11.80 -13.01
CA PRO A 9 7.45 -13.22 -12.81
C PRO A 9 6.90 -13.51 -11.41
N GLY A 10 5.94 -14.44 -11.32
CA GLY A 10 5.27 -14.82 -10.08
C GLY A 10 6.19 -15.14 -8.88
N PRO A 11 7.33 -15.83 -9.04
CA PRO A 11 8.25 -16.10 -7.92
C PRO A 11 8.89 -14.86 -7.30
N LEU A 12 8.96 -13.77 -8.06
CA LEU A 12 9.46 -12.47 -7.61
C LEU A 12 8.33 -11.58 -7.08
N MET A 13 7.08 -11.95 -7.36
CA MET A 13 5.89 -11.32 -6.82
C MET A 13 5.70 -11.85 -5.39
N GLY A 14 6.07 -11.03 -4.41
CA GLY A 14 5.90 -11.38 -3.00
C GLY A 14 4.42 -11.65 -2.65
N GLY A 15 4.15 -12.28 -1.50
CA GLY A 15 2.77 -12.44 -1.06
C GLY A 15 2.39 -13.76 -0.42
N PRO A 16 1.14 -14.22 -0.59
CA PRO A 16 0.67 -15.48 0.00
C PRO A 16 1.55 -16.68 -0.37
N ALA A 17 2.06 -16.71 -1.61
CA ALA A 17 2.95 -17.76 -2.09
C ALA A 17 4.33 -17.75 -1.38
N ARG A 18 4.69 -16.65 -0.73
CA ARG A 18 5.96 -16.48 -0.01
C ARG A 18 5.73 -15.74 1.31
N MET A 19 5.09 -16.43 2.24
CA MET A 19 4.96 -15.97 3.63
C MET A 19 6.33 -15.87 4.28
N MET A 20 6.57 -14.77 4.99
CA MET A 20 7.83 -14.50 5.68
C MET A 20 7.61 -14.52 7.19
N SER A 21 8.50 -15.23 7.88
CA SER A 21 8.58 -15.17 9.34
C SER A 21 9.12 -13.81 9.80
N PRO A 22 8.80 -13.38 11.04
CA PRO A 22 9.47 -12.22 11.63
C PRO A 22 10.99 -12.37 11.56
N ASN A 23 11.70 -11.27 11.27
CA ASN A 23 13.16 -11.19 11.14
C ASN A 23 13.77 -11.98 9.96
N ALA A 24 12.96 -12.51 9.05
CA ALA A 24 13.47 -13.09 7.82
C ALA A 24 13.64 -12.01 6.75
N ASP A 25 14.79 -12.01 6.09
CA ASP A 25 15.10 -11.09 4.99
C ASP A 25 14.82 -11.71 3.62
N TRP A 26 14.37 -10.88 2.69
CA TRP A 26 14.18 -11.26 1.29
C TRP A 26 14.45 -10.07 0.38
N ALA A 27 15.42 -10.25 -0.51
CA ALA A 27 15.89 -9.23 -1.44
C ALA A 27 15.90 -9.80 -2.87
N PRO A 28 14.73 -9.87 -3.56
CA PRO A 28 14.69 -10.29 -4.95
C PRO A 28 15.29 -9.22 -5.87
N VAL A 29 15.96 -9.65 -6.94
CA VAL A 29 16.32 -8.76 -8.05
C VAL A 29 15.12 -8.65 -8.99
N LEU A 30 14.59 -7.44 -9.16
CA LEU A 30 13.39 -7.18 -9.94
C LEU A 30 13.74 -6.50 -11.27
N PRO A 31 13.60 -7.20 -12.42
CA PRO A 31 13.83 -6.58 -13.72
C PRO A 31 12.63 -5.71 -14.10
N ILE A 32 12.77 -4.39 -13.98
CA ILE A 32 11.71 -3.45 -14.37
C ILE A 32 11.73 -3.28 -15.89
N ARG A 33 10.71 -3.82 -16.57
CA ARG A 33 10.56 -3.78 -18.05
C ARG A 33 9.14 -3.38 -18.43
N GLN A 34 8.68 -2.25 -17.88
CA GLN A 34 7.36 -1.68 -18.14
C GLN A 34 7.49 -0.17 -18.34
N ASN A 35 6.51 0.44 -18.97
CA ASN A 35 6.46 1.89 -19.15
C ASN A 35 6.35 2.61 -17.80
N ALA A 36 6.64 3.92 -17.81
CA ALA A 36 6.47 4.79 -16.65
C ALA A 36 5.05 4.66 -16.07
N ALA A 37 4.97 4.50 -14.74
CA ALA A 37 3.74 4.25 -14.02
C ALA A 37 3.87 4.55 -12.52
N THR A 38 2.79 5.03 -11.93
CA THR A 38 2.62 5.11 -10.48
C THR A 38 2.11 3.77 -9.95
N LEU A 39 3.00 3.03 -9.29
CA LEU A 39 2.68 1.77 -8.62
C LEU A 39 2.57 1.99 -7.12
N TRP A 40 2.14 0.96 -6.39
CA TRP A 40 2.13 1.00 -4.94
C TRP A 40 2.42 -0.37 -4.35
N TYR A 41 3.22 -0.42 -3.29
CA TYR A 41 3.46 -1.63 -2.52
C TYR A 41 2.55 -1.66 -1.30
N HIS A 42 2.10 -2.85 -0.93
CA HIS A 42 1.24 -3.02 0.23
C HIS A 42 1.37 -4.42 0.83
N ALA A 43 0.98 -4.53 2.09
CA ALA A 43 0.77 -5.81 2.74
C ALA A 43 -0.29 -6.64 1.98
N ASN A 44 -0.07 -7.94 1.88
CA ASN A 44 -0.98 -8.91 1.26
C ASN A 44 -0.98 -10.25 2.00
N THR A 45 -0.69 -10.22 3.30
CA THR A 45 -0.69 -11.40 4.16
C THR A 45 -2.13 -11.91 4.31
N PRO A 46 -2.42 -13.18 4.01
CA PRO A 46 -3.76 -13.74 4.16
C PRO A 46 -4.37 -13.44 5.53
N ASN A 47 -5.63 -13.01 5.55
CA ASN A 47 -6.39 -12.63 6.75
C ASN A 47 -5.82 -11.47 7.59
N ARG A 48 -4.71 -10.85 7.18
CA ARG A 48 -4.09 -9.71 7.88
C ARG A 48 -3.83 -8.50 6.98
N THR A 49 -4.05 -8.64 5.67
CA THR A 49 -3.88 -7.57 4.67
C THR A 49 -4.46 -6.24 5.12
N ALA A 50 -5.75 -6.21 5.44
CA ALA A 50 -6.44 -4.97 5.78
C ALA A 50 -5.87 -4.32 7.05
N GLN A 51 -5.68 -5.09 8.13
CA GLN A 51 -5.08 -4.58 9.37
C GLN A 51 -3.65 -4.06 9.15
N GLN A 52 -2.83 -4.78 8.38
CA GLN A 52 -1.45 -4.39 8.12
C GLN A 52 -1.35 -3.12 7.27
N VAL A 53 -2.16 -3.01 6.21
CA VAL A 53 -2.26 -1.78 5.40
C VAL A 53 -2.77 -0.62 6.25
N TYR A 54 -3.78 -0.87 7.10
CA TYR A 54 -4.33 0.14 8.01
C TYR A 54 -3.28 0.63 9.03
N ASN A 55 -2.40 -0.24 9.48
CA ASN A 55 -1.30 0.13 10.38
C ASN A 55 -0.11 0.78 9.66
N GLY A 56 -0.19 0.97 8.33
CA GLY A 56 0.79 1.74 7.55
C GLY A 56 1.68 0.91 6.62
N LEU A 57 1.45 -0.39 6.46
CA LEU A 57 2.19 -1.21 5.49
C LEU A 57 1.66 -1.02 4.06
N ALA A 58 1.82 0.21 3.56
CA ALA A 58 1.61 0.59 2.18
C ALA A 58 2.51 1.77 1.82
N GLY A 59 2.86 1.91 0.55
CA GLY A 59 3.59 3.06 0.03
C GLY A 59 3.61 3.06 -1.49
N MET A 60 4.12 4.15 -2.06
CA MET A 60 4.15 4.34 -3.51
C MET A 60 5.47 3.83 -4.10
N TRP A 61 5.43 3.37 -5.34
CA TRP A 61 6.61 3.02 -6.11
C TRP A 61 6.46 3.62 -7.51
N LEU A 62 7.30 4.60 -7.83
CA LEU A 62 7.31 5.26 -9.13
C LEU A 62 8.25 4.53 -10.09
N VAL A 63 7.73 4.17 -11.26
CA VAL A 63 8.52 3.73 -12.41
C VAL A 63 8.60 4.89 -13.38
N GLU A 64 9.81 5.22 -13.80
CA GLU A 64 10.10 6.25 -14.81
C GLU A 64 10.83 5.62 -15.99
N ASP A 65 10.71 6.26 -17.15
CA ASP A 65 11.41 5.89 -18.37
C ASP A 65 11.95 7.14 -19.09
N GLU A 66 12.65 6.97 -20.21
CA GLU A 66 13.22 8.10 -20.96
C GLU A 66 12.14 9.02 -21.54
N VAL A 67 10.99 8.45 -21.93
CA VAL A 67 9.88 9.20 -22.51
C VAL A 67 9.28 10.16 -21.48
N SER A 68 8.87 9.64 -20.32
CA SER A 68 8.32 10.43 -19.21
C SER A 68 9.25 11.55 -18.76
N LYS A 69 10.57 11.30 -18.75
CA LYS A 69 11.57 12.32 -18.40
C LYS A 69 11.74 13.43 -19.43
N SER A 70 11.39 13.15 -20.69
CA SER A 70 11.48 14.14 -21.79
C SER A 70 10.25 15.04 -21.93
N LEU A 71 9.14 14.67 -21.29
CA LEU A 71 7.90 15.44 -21.38
C LEU A 71 8.03 16.77 -20.61
N PRO A 72 7.44 17.87 -21.09
CA PRO A 72 7.44 19.15 -20.39
C PRO A 72 6.38 19.19 -19.27
N ILE A 73 6.44 18.22 -18.36
CA ILE A 73 5.59 18.10 -17.17
C ILE A 73 6.41 18.33 -15.90
N PRO A 74 5.78 18.70 -14.77
CA PRO A 74 6.44 18.70 -13.46
C PRO A 74 7.13 17.36 -13.20
N ASN A 75 8.39 17.40 -12.75
CA ASN A 75 9.23 16.21 -12.60
C ASN A 75 10.22 16.31 -11.41
N HIS A 76 10.05 17.30 -10.53
CA HIS A 76 10.80 17.44 -9.29
C HIS A 76 9.96 16.92 -8.13
N TYR A 77 10.21 15.65 -7.78
CA TYR A 77 9.52 14.97 -6.69
C TYR A 77 9.62 15.76 -5.38
N GLY A 78 8.47 16.08 -4.78
CA GLY A 78 8.33 16.87 -3.56
C GLY A 78 8.44 18.39 -3.74
N VAL A 79 8.64 18.88 -4.97
CA VAL A 79 8.68 20.32 -5.28
C VAL A 79 7.52 20.72 -6.18
N ASP A 80 7.33 20.01 -7.29
CA ASP A 80 6.23 20.22 -8.24
C ASP A 80 5.53 18.92 -8.66
N ASP A 81 6.09 17.76 -8.31
CA ASP A 81 5.47 16.44 -8.41
C ASP A 81 5.23 15.85 -7.00
N PHE A 82 3.96 15.69 -6.60
CA PHE A 82 3.60 15.31 -5.24
C PHE A 82 2.86 13.98 -5.16
N PRO A 83 3.33 13.04 -4.32
CA PRO A 83 2.57 11.83 -4.01
C PRO A 83 1.34 12.18 -3.16
N VAL A 84 0.16 11.75 -3.57
CA VAL A 84 -1.06 11.89 -2.75
C VAL A 84 -1.64 10.51 -2.46
N ILE A 85 -1.47 10.05 -1.23
CA ILE A 85 -2.06 8.80 -0.73
C ILE A 85 -3.20 9.16 0.23
N ILE A 86 -4.42 8.75 -0.11
CA ILE A 86 -5.62 9.00 0.71
C ILE A 86 -5.95 7.73 1.47
N GLN A 87 -6.06 7.83 2.80
CA GLN A 87 -6.50 6.75 3.67
C GLN A 87 -7.53 7.26 4.66
N ASP A 88 -8.61 6.51 4.85
CA ASP A 88 -9.52 6.73 5.97
C ASP A 88 -9.01 5.98 7.21
N LYS A 89 -8.98 6.67 8.35
CA LYS A 89 -8.66 6.07 9.64
C LYS A 89 -9.58 6.62 10.72
N ARG A 90 -9.91 5.75 11.67
CA ARG A 90 -10.52 6.08 12.94
C ARG A 90 -9.38 6.17 13.94
N LEU A 91 -9.36 7.24 14.71
CA LEU A 91 -8.37 7.46 15.75
C LEU A 91 -9.04 7.38 17.12
N ASP A 92 -8.33 6.86 18.11
CA ASP A 92 -8.74 6.94 19.51
C ASP A 92 -8.50 8.36 20.08
N ASN A 93 -8.83 8.54 21.36
CA ASN A 93 -8.64 9.82 22.07
C ASN A 93 -7.17 10.25 22.20
N PHE A 94 -6.21 9.36 21.91
CA PHE A 94 -4.78 9.61 21.93
C PHE A 94 -4.19 9.77 20.53
N GLY A 95 -5.02 9.72 19.47
CA GLY A 95 -4.59 9.86 18.08
C GLY A 95 -4.05 8.56 17.45
N THR A 96 -4.21 7.41 18.12
CA THR A 96 -3.75 6.12 17.62
C THR A 96 -4.79 5.52 16.66
N PRO A 97 -4.39 5.00 15.47
CA PRO A 97 -5.31 4.32 14.57
C PRO A 97 -5.97 3.07 15.16
N GLU A 98 -7.30 2.98 15.09
CA GLU A 98 -8.11 1.86 15.56
C GLU A 98 -8.69 1.03 14.39
N TYR A 99 -8.05 -0.11 14.07
CA TYR A 99 -8.58 -1.04 13.09
C TYR A 99 -9.69 -1.93 13.70
N ASN A 100 -10.87 -1.91 13.10
CA ASN A 100 -12.01 -2.75 13.49
C ASN A 100 -12.39 -3.70 12.36
N GLU A 101 -12.17 -5.00 12.56
CA GLU A 101 -12.55 -6.03 11.59
C GLU A 101 -14.06 -5.99 11.28
N PRO A 102 -14.45 -5.96 9.99
CA PRO A 102 -15.85 -6.10 9.61
C PRO A 102 -16.42 -7.41 10.18
N GLY A 103 -17.46 -7.30 11.01
CA GLY A 103 -18.09 -8.45 11.68
C GLY A 103 -17.89 -8.50 13.21
N LYS A 104 -16.91 -7.78 13.77
CA LYS A 104 -16.79 -7.62 15.24
C LYS A 104 -17.63 -6.47 15.82
N ARG A 105 -18.28 -5.67 14.96
CA ARG A 105 -19.24 -4.65 15.42
C ARG A 105 -20.56 -5.33 15.80
N ARG A 106 -20.87 -5.40 17.10
CA ARG A 106 -22.28 -5.32 17.52
C ARG A 106 -22.78 -3.95 17.06
N LEU A 107 -23.66 -3.91 16.07
CA LEU A 107 -24.41 -2.71 15.71
C LEU A 107 -25.19 -2.26 16.95
N CYS A 108 -24.66 -1.29 17.68
CA CYS A 108 -25.43 -0.52 18.64
C CYS A 108 -26.00 0.69 17.91
N TRP A 109 -27.02 0.45 17.07
CA TRP A 109 -27.99 1.51 16.77
C TRP A 109 -28.84 1.69 18.02
N ARG A 110 -28.37 2.54 18.96
CA ARG A 110 -29.29 3.15 19.92
C ARG A 110 -29.98 4.27 19.17
N TYR A 111 -31.24 4.03 18.79
CA TYR A 111 -32.15 5.09 18.41
C TYR A 111 -32.19 6.11 19.56
N ALA A 112 -31.68 7.30 19.30
CA ALA A 112 -32.01 8.47 20.08
C ALA A 112 -33.26 9.08 19.44
N THR A 113 -34.42 8.78 20.01
CA THR A 113 -35.63 9.59 19.84
C THR A 113 -36.07 9.97 21.23
N GLY A 114 -35.99 11.27 21.52
CA GLY A 114 -36.70 11.89 22.62
C GLY A 114 -38.20 11.98 22.38
#